data_AF-A0A963WNC5-F1
#
_entry.id   AF-A0A963WNC5-F1
#
_cell.length_a   1.000
_cell.length_b   1.000
_cell.length_c   1.000
_cell.angle_alpha   90.00
_cell.angle_beta   90.00
_cell.angle_gamma   90.00
#
_symmetry.space_group_name_H-M   'P 1'
#
loop_
_entity.id
_entity.type
_entity.pdbx_description
1 polymer ?
#
loop_
_entity_poly.entity_id
_entity_poly.type
_entity_poly.pdbx_seq_one_letter_code
_entity_poly.pdbx_strand_id
1 'polypeptide(L)'
;ASNAAQTGTEYIVTVDDNGTLGKQEIAAALGRISYAALSNSEVTQLEFADLASRVSGLEDRTDTLFDIAALDRRQTRAGIAAAVALGGVGIIPDKPLTVSMNVSTYRGEQGFAGSIAGRVSDSVYVTGGIAGSTVGGSTTGRVGMMVGF
;
A
#
# COMPACT_ATOMS: atom_id res chain seq x y z
N ALA A 1 -62.66 8.94 24.75
CA ALA A 1 -62.30 7.54 25.04
C ALA A 1 -62.23 7.38 26.56
N SER A 2 -62.52 6.19 27.09
CA SER A 2 -62.35 5.89 28.52
C SER A 2 -60.87 5.93 28.90
N ASN A 3 -60.55 6.53 30.06
CA ASN A 3 -59.21 6.49 30.66
C ASN A 3 -59.12 5.43 31.78
N ALA A 4 -60.19 4.67 32.01
CA ALA A 4 -60.18 3.56 32.95
C ALA A 4 -59.26 2.44 32.43
N ALA A 5 -58.57 1.76 33.33
CA ALA A 5 -57.71 0.62 33.00
C ALA A 5 -58.51 -0.41 32.18
N GLN A 6 -58.04 -0.73 30.98
CA GLN A 6 -58.66 -1.77 30.16
C GLN A 6 -58.41 -3.13 30.82
N THR A 7 -59.43 -3.97 30.85
CA THR A 7 -59.36 -5.33 31.38
C THR A 7 -59.74 -6.33 30.29
N GLY A 8 -58.93 -7.36 30.09
CA GLY A 8 -59.10 -8.37 29.03
C GLY A 8 -58.14 -8.19 27.85
N THR A 9 -58.32 -8.98 26.79
CA THR A 9 -57.51 -8.91 25.57
C THR A 9 -57.84 -7.66 24.77
N GLU A 10 -56.83 -6.84 24.50
CA GLU A 10 -56.96 -5.68 23.63
C GLU A 10 -56.76 -6.07 22.15
N TYR A 11 -57.48 -5.39 21.24
CA TYR A 11 -57.43 -5.65 19.81
C TYR A 11 -57.16 -4.35 19.03
N ILE A 12 -56.31 -4.42 18.01
CA ILE A 12 -56.29 -3.45 16.93
C ILE A 12 -57.40 -3.83 15.95
N VAL A 13 -58.16 -2.83 15.52
CA VAL A 13 -59.19 -2.98 14.50
C VAL A 13 -58.74 -2.23 13.25
N THR A 14 -58.69 -2.93 12.12
CA THR A 14 -58.42 -2.33 10.81
C THR A 14 -59.70 -2.29 10.00
N VAL A 15 -59.86 -1.25 9.17
CA VAL A 15 -60.93 -1.11 8.18
C VAL A 15 -60.30 -1.28 6.80
N ASP A 16 -60.86 -2.14 5.97
CA ASP A 16 -60.52 -2.20 4.55
C ASP A 16 -61.33 -1.18 3.73
N ASP A 17 -60.98 -1.02 2.45
CA ASP A 17 -61.64 -0.07 1.54
C ASP A 17 -63.14 -0.37 1.32
N ASN A 18 -63.60 -1.57 1.68
CA ASN A 18 -64.99 -1.99 1.59
C ASN A 18 -65.76 -1.75 2.92
N GLY A 19 -65.11 -1.16 3.93
CA GLY A 19 -65.70 -0.89 5.24
C GLY A 19 -65.75 -2.10 6.18
N THR A 20 -65.09 -3.20 5.84
CA THR A 20 -65.05 -4.42 6.66
C THR A 20 -64.08 -4.23 7.82
N LEU A 21 -64.53 -4.56 9.03
CA LEU A 21 -63.70 -4.51 10.23
C LEU A 21 -62.96 -5.85 10.43
N GLY A 22 -61.63 -5.81 10.32
CA GLY A 22 -60.74 -6.87 10.79
C GLY A 22 -60.32 -6.62 12.22
N LYS A 23 -60.25 -7.66 13.06
CA LYS A 23 -59.77 -7.57 14.45
C LYS A 23 -58.53 -8.43 14.66
N GLN A 24 -57.53 -7.89 15.33
CA GLN A 24 -56.29 -8.59 15.63
C GLN A 24 -55.83 -8.28 17.04
N GLU A 25 -55.48 -9.31 17.81
CA GLU A 25 -54.99 -9.12 19.18
C GLU A 25 -53.71 -8.27 19.17
N ILE A 26 -53.67 -7.25 20.03
CA ILE A 26 -52.52 -6.33 20.13
C ILE A 26 -51.25 -7.10 20.48
N ALA A 27 -51.33 -8.10 21.36
CA ALA A 27 -50.20 -8.94 21.73
C ALA A 27 -49.58 -9.68 20.52
N ALA A 28 -50.41 -10.19 19.60
CA ALA A 28 -49.94 -10.89 18.40
C ALA A 28 -49.39 -9.94 17.32
N ALA A 29 -49.86 -8.69 17.28
CA ALA A 29 -49.30 -7.64 16.42
C ALA A 29 -47.96 -7.14 16.96
N LEU A 30 -47.88 -6.85 18.26
CA LEU A 30 -46.65 -6.44 18.94
C LEU A 30 -45.57 -7.53 18.87
N GLY A 31 -45.92 -8.81 19.00
CA GLY A 31 -44.96 -9.91 18.85
C GLY A 31 -44.27 -9.94 17.47
N ARG A 32 -45.01 -9.63 16.40
CA ARG A 32 -44.44 -9.56 15.03
C ARG A 32 -43.60 -8.31 14.79
N ILE A 33 -44.02 -7.16 15.33
CA ILE A 33 -43.24 -5.92 15.27
C ILE A 33 -41.93 -6.09 16.04
N SER A 34 -41.98 -6.64 17.26
CA SER A 34 -40.81 -6.94 18.07
C SER A 34 -39.87 -7.90 17.35
N TYR A 35 -40.39 -8.96 16.74
CA TYR A 35 -39.57 -9.91 15.97
C TYR A 35 -38.89 -9.26 14.76
N ALA A 36 -39.60 -8.46 13.97
CA ALA A 36 -39.03 -7.75 12.82
C ALA A 36 -37.98 -6.71 13.25
N ALA A 37 -38.22 -5.97 14.34
CA ALA A 37 -37.28 -5.00 14.89
C ALA A 37 -35.99 -5.69 15.41
N LEU A 38 -36.12 -6.85 16.07
CA LEU A 38 -34.98 -7.65 16.52
C LEU A 38 -34.16 -8.17 15.33
N SER A 39 -34.82 -8.75 14.33
CA SER A 39 -34.15 -9.27 13.12
C SER A 39 -33.39 -8.17 12.37
N ASN A 40 -33.99 -6.99 12.21
CA ASN A 40 -33.32 -5.86 11.55
C ASN A 40 -32.11 -5.35 12.36
N SER A 41 -32.21 -5.34 13.69
CA SER A 41 -31.13 -4.94 14.59
C SER A 41 -29.94 -5.91 14.52
N GLU A 42 -30.21 -7.21 14.45
CA GLU A 42 -29.17 -8.24 14.29
C GLU A 42 -28.46 -8.15 12.94
N VAL A 43 -29.23 -8.01 11.84
CA VAL A 43 -28.66 -7.83 10.49
C VAL A 43 -27.79 -6.58 10.43
N THR A 44 -28.25 -5.45 10.97
CA THR A 44 -27.49 -4.20 10.98
C THR A 44 -26.18 -4.33 11.76
N GLN A 45 -26.17 -5.05 12.89
CA GLN A 45 -24.95 -5.26 13.68
C GLN A 45 -23.94 -6.13 12.95
N LEU A 46 -24.39 -7.17 12.23
CA LEU A 46 -23.51 -8.03 11.42
C LEU A 46 -22.89 -7.26 10.24
N GLU A 47 -23.70 -6.48 9.52
CA GLU A 47 -23.22 -5.65 8.42
C GLU A 47 -22.24 -4.58 8.90
N PHE A 48 -22.49 -3.97 10.07
CA PHE A 48 -21.59 -2.99 10.66
C PHE A 48 -20.27 -3.63 11.10
N ALA A 49 -20.30 -4.87 11.63
CA ALA A 49 -19.10 -5.62 11.98
C ALA A 49 -18.25 -5.99 10.75
N ASP A 50 -18.89 -6.41 9.64
CA ASP A 50 -18.19 -6.66 8.37
C ASP A 50 -17.53 -5.38 7.84
N LEU A 51 -18.28 -4.27 7.83
CA LEU A 51 -17.76 -2.99 7.39
C LEU A 51 -16.58 -2.53 8.26
N ALA A 52 -16.69 -2.67 9.59
CA ALA A 52 -15.60 -2.33 10.52
C ALA A 52 -14.34 -3.17 10.24
N SER A 53 -14.49 -4.48 9.99
CA SER A 53 -13.38 -5.36 9.63
C SER A 53 -12.73 -4.93 8.31
N ARG A 54 -13.53 -4.58 7.30
CA ARG A 54 -13.02 -4.11 6.00
C ARG A 54 -12.32 -2.76 6.10
N VAL A 55 -12.82 -1.84 6.93
CA VAL A 55 -12.18 -0.54 7.18
C VAL A 55 -10.85 -0.74 7.88
N SER A 56 -10.79 -1.56 8.93
CA SER A 56 -9.52 -1.90 9.60
C SER A 56 -8.52 -2.51 8.62
N GLY A 57 -8.96 -3.44 7.76
CA GLY A 57 -8.08 -4.00 6.73
C GLY A 57 -7.63 -3.00 5.66
N LEU A 58 -8.39 -1.92 5.41
CA LEU A 58 -7.98 -0.83 4.52
C LEU A 58 -6.97 0.11 5.20
N GLU A 59 -7.14 0.36 6.50
CA GLU A 59 -6.20 1.16 7.31
C GLU A 59 -4.83 0.48 7.33
N ASP A 60 -4.76 -0.82 7.64
CA ASP A 60 -3.50 -1.60 7.66
C ASP A 60 -2.77 -1.57 6.30
N ARG A 61 -3.53 -1.69 5.21
CA ARG A 61 -2.99 -1.62 3.84
C ARG A 61 -2.48 -0.23 3.52
N THR A 62 -3.15 0.82 4.01
CA THR A 62 -2.77 2.20 3.78
C THR A 62 -1.45 2.52 4.48
N ASP A 63 -1.28 2.07 5.72
CA ASP A 63 -0.02 2.22 6.46
C ASP A 63 1.13 1.50 5.76
N THR A 64 0.89 0.26 5.32
CA THR A 64 1.86 -0.52 4.54
C THR A 64 2.28 0.21 3.25
N LEU A 65 1.34 0.85 2.55
CA LEU A 65 1.65 1.60 1.33
C LEU A 65 2.49 2.85 1.61
N PHE A 66 2.27 3.54 2.72
CA PHE A 66 3.10 4.67 3.12
C PHE A 66 4.55 4.25 3.41
N ASP A 67 4.73 3.11 4.09
CA ASP A 67 6.05 2.55 4.37
C ASP A 67 6.79 2.14 3.09
N ILE A 68 6.11 1.44 2.18
CA ILE A 68 6.66 1.06 0.88
C ILE A 68 7.05 2.32 0.09
N ALA A 69 6.20 3.33 0.05
CA ALA A 69 6.50 4.57 -0.67
C ALA A 69 7.68 5.33 -0.03
N ALA A 70 7.88 5.25 1.27
CA ALA A 70 9.05 5.83 1.93
C ALA A 70 10.33 5.07 1.54
N LEU A 71 10.29 3.73 1.56
CA LEU A 71 11.40 2.87 1.17
C LEU A 71 11.79 3.07 -0.30
N ASP A 72 10.81 3.09 -1.21
CA ASP A 72 11.03 3.27 -2.65
C ASP A 72 11.74 4.61 -2.96
N ARG A 73 11.33 5.69 -2.28
CA ARG A 73 12.01 6.99 -2.40
C ARG A 73 13.46 6.93 -1.92
N ARG A 74 13.75 6.19 -0.84
CA ARG A 74 15.12 5.99 -0.35
C ARG A 74 15.93 5.15 -1.32
N GLN A 75 15.39 4.04 -1.82
CA GLN A 75 16.02 3.19 -2.83
C GLN A 75 16.35 3.96 -4.10
N THR A 76 15.44 4.81 -4.58
CA THR A 76 15.66 5.67 -5.74
C THR A 76 16.82 6.64 -5.50
N ARG A 77 16.84 7.34 -4.37
CA ARG A 77 17.94 8.27 -4.03
C ARG A 77 19.28 7.55 -3.91
N ALA A 78 19.28 6.38 -3.29
CA ALA A 78 20.48 5.60 -3.07
C ALA A 78 21.00 4.97 -4.38
N GLY A 79 20.10 4.56 -5.28
CA GLY A 79 20.42 4.13 -6.64
C GLY A 79 21.05 5.25 -7.47
N ILE A 80 20.56 6.48 -7.35
CA ILE A 80 21.20 7.65 -7.96
C ILE A 80 22.60 7.85 -7.38
N ALA A 81 22.77 7.76 -6.06
CA ALA A 81 24.09 7.84 -5.43
C ALA A 81 25.03 6.76 -6.02
N ALA A 82 24.61 5.50 -6.06
CA ALA A 82 25.37 4.40 -6.65
C ALA A 82 25.77 4.68 -8.10
N ALA A 83 24.83 5.16 -8.93
CA ALA A 83 25.10 5.52 -10.32
C ALA A 83 26.13 6.65 -10.45
N VAL A 84 26.02 7.69 -9.61
CA VAL A 84 27.00 8.78 -9.56
C VAL A 84 28.38 8.27 -9.19
N ALA A 85 28.49 7.37 -8.20
CA ALA A 85 29.76 6.75 -7.83
C ALA A 85 30.35 5.94 -8.99
N LEU A 86 29.50 5.21 -9.72
CA LEU A 86 29.92 4.36 -10.84
C LEU A 86 30.43 5.15 -12.06
N GLY A 87 29.98 6.40 -12.22
CA GLY A 87 30.40 7.27 -13.33
C GLY A 87 31.88 7.62 -13.33
N GLY A 88 32.52 7.67 -12.15
CA GLY A 88 33.89 8.16 -11.99
C GLY A 88 35.02 7.16 -12.35
N VAL A 89 34.89 6.31 -13.37
CA VAL A 89 36.03 5.45 -13.74
C VAL A 89 37.17 6.29 -14.29
N GLY A 90 38.31 6.24 -13.61
CA GLY A 90 39.56 6.81 -14.12
C GLY A 90 40.29 5.81 -15.00
N ILE A 91 40.99 6.30 -16.02
CA ILE A 91 41.97 5.53 -16.80
C ILE A 91 43.33 6.17 -16.53
N ILE A 92 44.29 5.39 -16.02
CA ILE A 92 45.65 5.86 -15.83
C ILE A 92 46.42 5.65 -17.15
N PRO A 93 47.02 6.71 -17.74
CA PRO A 93 47.83 6.58 -18.95
C PRO A 93 48.96 5.55 -18.79
N ASP A 94 49.33 4.89 -19.89
CA ASP A 94 50.42 3.90 -19.96
C ASP A 94 50.27 2.66 -19.04
N LYS A 95 49.08 2.44 -18.47
CA LYS A 95 48.76 1.23 -17.71
C LYS A 95 47.82 0.31 -18.51
N PRO A 96 48.13 -1.00 -18.61
CA PRO A 96 47.27 -1.94 -19.31
C PRO A 96 45.96 -2.23 -18.57
N LEU A 97 45.96 -2.05 -17.24
CA LEU A 97 44.79 -2.24 -16.37
C LEU A 97 44.76 -1.12 -15.33
N THR A 98 43.58 -0.53 -15.13
CA THR A 98 43.28 0.43 -14.06
C THR A 98 42.15 -0.12 -13.20
N VAL A 99 42.24 0.08 -11.90
CA VAL A 99 41.19 -0.20 -10.93
C VAL A 99 40.85 1.11 -10.21
N SER A 100 39.58 1.45 -10.13
CA SER A 100 39.09 2.67 -9.46
C SER A 100 38.02 2.32 -8.45
N MET A 101 38.04 3.02 -7.32
CA MET A 101 36.97 2.98 -6.32
C MET A 101 36.47 4.40 -6.09
N ASN A 102 35.15 4.57 -6.02
CA ASN A 102 34.52 5.86 -5.85
C ASN A 102 33.44 5.78 -4.78
N VAL A 103 33.21 6.91 -4.11
CA VAL A 103 32.10 7.11 -3.18
C VAL A 103 31.33 8.37 -3.58
N SER A 104 30.04 8.42 -3.28
CA SER A 104 29.18 9.56 -3.59
C SER A 104 28.13 9.75 -2.51
N THR A 105 27.50 10.92 -2.50
CA THR A 105 26.32 11.19 -1.68
C THR A 105 25.25 11.85 -2.54
N TYR A 106 23.99 11.50 -2.30
CA TYR A 106 22.85 12.10 -2.95
C TYR A 106 21.65 12.16 -2.01
N ARG A 107 21.23 13.38 -1.66
CA ARG A 107 20.04 13.65 -0.84
C ARG A 107 19.96 12.81 0.45
N GLY A 108 21.10 12.65 1.13
CA GLY A 108 21.22 11.91 2.40
C GLY A 108 21.57 10.43 2.27
N GLU A 109 21.57 9.85 1.05
CA GLU A 109 22.01 8.48 0.81
C GLU A 109 23.43 8.45 0.25
N GLN A 110 24.19 7.38 0.51
CA GLN A 110 25.59 7.25 0.08
C GLN A 110 25.72 6.11 -0.94
N GLY A 111 26.49 6.36 -1.99
CA GLY A 111 26.82 5.40 -3.04
C GLY A 111 28.29 5.02 -2.99
N PHE A 112 28.61 3.80 -3.42
CA PHE A 112 29.98 3.34 -3.59
C PHE A 112 30.09 2.49 -4.85
N ALA A 113 31.25 2.54 -5.51
CA ALA A 113 31.48 1.83 -6.75
C ALA A 113 32.91 1.31 -6.85
N GLY A 114 33.06 0.15 -7.48
CA GLY A 114 34.33 -0.39 -7.94
C GLY A 114 34.28 -0.56 -9.46
N SER A 115 35.33 -0.14 -10.15
CA SER A 115 35.40 -0.26 -11.62
C SER A 115 36.81 -0.63 -12.06
N ILE A 116 36.88 -1.28 -13.22
CA ILE A 116 38.09 -1.68 -13.90
C ILE A 116 38.09 -1.12 -15.32
N ALA A 117 39.26 -0.76 -15.83
CA ALA A 117 39.46 -0.35 -17.20
C ALA A 117 40.70 -1.07 -17.78
N GLY A 118 40.53 -1.77 -18.90
CA GLY A 118 41.58 -2.50 -19.59
C GLY A 118 41.86 -1.91 -20.97
N ARG A 119 43.14 -1.81 -21.34
CA ARG A 119 43.57 -1.43 -22.69
C ARG A 119 43.56 -2.65 -23.60
N VAL A 120 42.78 -2.59 -24.68
CA VAL A 120 42.67 -3.68 -25.67
C VAL A 120 43.62 -3.46 -26.84
N SER A 121 43.79 -2.21 -27.26
CA SER A 121 44.76 -1.79 -28.27
C SER A 121 45.27 -0.39 -27.96
N ASP A 122 46.17 0.16 -28.78
CA ASP A 122 46.74 1.47 -28.48
C ASP A 122 45.72 2.60 -28.37
N SER A 123 44.60 2.43 -29.07
CA SER A 123 43.51 3.40 -29.18
C SER A 123 42.19 2.94 -28.52
N VAL A 124 42.11 1.72 -27.96
CA VAL A 124 40.84 1.15 -27.48
C VAL A 124 40.94 0.71 -26.02
N TYR A 125 39.98 1.20 -25.22
CA TYR A 125 39.81 0.82 -23.82
C TYR A 125 38.42 0.23 -23.59
N VAL A 126 38.35 -0.81 -22.76
CA VAL A 126 37.11 -1.38 -22.25
C VAL A 126 37.03 -1.13 -20.76
N THR A 127 35.86 -0.74 -20.28
CA THR A 127 35.61 -0.46 -18.86
C THR A 127 34.43 -1.28 -18.38
N GLY A 128 34.48 -1.68 -17.11
CA GLY A 128 33.42 -2.41 -16.44
C GLY A 128 33.39 -2.08 -14.96
N GLY A 129 32.23 -2.10 -14.33
CA GLY A 129 32.15 -1.82 -12.90
C GLY A 129 30.80 -2.13 -12.31
N ILE A 130 30.79 -2.20 -10.98
CA ILE A 130 29.60 -2.40 -10.15
C ILE A 130 29.54 -1.32 -9.09
N ALA A 131 28.33 -0.97 -8.68
CA ALA A 131 28.08 -0.02 -7.62
C ALA A 131 26.91 -0.45 -6.74
N GLY A 132 26.92 0.04 -5.52
CA GLY A 132 25.88 -0.15 -4.52
C GLY A 132 25.69 1.12 -3.70
N SER A 133 24.81 1.04 -2.71
CA SER A 133 24.52 2.16 -1.81
C SER A 133 24.23 1.68 -0.39
N THR A 134 24.02 2.63 0.51
CA THR A 134 23.58 2.38 1.90
C THR A 134 22.18 1.78 2.01
N VAL A 135 21.38 1.76 0.94
CA VAL A 135 20.03 1.19 0.92
C VAL A 135 20.02 -0.05 0.02
N GLY A 136 19.45 -1.15 0.52
CA GLY A 136 19.33 -2.40 -0.23
C GLY A 136 18.49 -2.25 -1.50
N GLY A 137 18.83 -3.01 -2.55
CA GLY A 137 18.11 -3.00 -3.83
C GLY A 137 18.63 -2.00 -4.86
N SER A 138 19.76 -1.33 -4.60
CA SER A 138 20.31 -0.28 -5.47
C SER A 138 21.56 -0.70 -6.26
N THR A 139 21.79 -2.00 -6.42
CA THR A 139 22.99 -2.50 -7.12
C THR A 139 22.88 -2.21 -8.61
N THR A 140 23.93 -1.62 -9.17
CA THR A 140 23.99 -1.30 -10.60
C THR A 140 25.33 -1.73 -11.18
N GLY A 141 25.31 -2.10 -12.46
CA GLY A 141 26.49 -2.52 -13.20
C GLY A 141 26.58 -1.76 -14.51
N ARG A 142 27.80 -1.52 -14.98
CA ARG A 142 28.02 -0.95 -16.30
C ARG A 142 29.20 -1.59 -17.00
N VAL A 143 29.13 -1.59 -18.32
CA VAL A 143 30.24 -1.88 -19.22
C VAL A 143 30.28 -0.82 -20.31
N GLY A 144 31.45 -0.50 -20.84
CA GLY A 144 31.60 0.49 -21.87
C GLY A 144 32.92 0.37 -22.61
N MET A 145 33.02 1.00 -23.76
CA MET A 145 34.22 1.04 -24.60
C MET A 145 34.52 2.49 -24.97
N MET A 146 35.80 2.82 -25.06
CA MET A 146 36.30 4.11 -25.51
C MET A 146 37.27 3.89 -26.67
N VAL A 147 37.17 4.71 -27.70
CA VAL A 147 38.05 4.68 -28.88
C VAL A 147 38.62 6.08 -29.08
N GLY A 148 39.95 6.21 -29.06
CA GLY A 148 40.67 7.45 -29.35
C GLY A 148 41.22 7.46 -30.78
N PHE A 149 41.19 8.61 -31.44
CA PHE A 149 41.71 8.85 -32.78
C PHE A 149 42.59 10.10 -32.81
#